data_AF-A0A7G9LY77-F1
#
_entry.id   AF-A0A7G9LY77-F1
#
_cell.length_a   1.000
_cell.length_b   1.000
_cell.length_c   1.000
_cell.angle_alpha   90.00
_cell.angle_beta   90.00
_cell.angle_gamma   90.00
#
_symmetry.space_group_name_H-M   'P 1'
#
loop_
_entity.id
_entity.type
_entity.pdbx_description
1 polymer ?
#
loop_
_entity_poly.entity_id
_entity_poly.type
_entity_poly.pdbx_seq_one_letter_code
_entity_poly.pdbx_strand_id
1 'polypeptide(L)'
;MKNIKRRVITWVILTVLAFIAIIALSAFISSLQGVLDINNVKLDSDIIDAYQYAKAYSIGGLAFSCVIFLLGSIISYAGLKSWKYIDMFA
;
A
#
# COMPACT_ATOMS: atom_id res chain seq x y z
N MET A 1 25.29 -16.89 1.46
CA MET A 1 23.87 -17.34 1.34
C MET A 1 22.93 -16.75 2.40
N LYS A 2 23.28 -16.65 3.69
CA LYS A 2 22.38 -16.20 4.78
C LYS A 2 21.81 -14.78 4.60
N ASN A 3 22.60 -13.86 4.02
CA ASN A 3 22.19 -12.46 3.82
C ASN A 3 21.16 -12.28 2.70
N ILE A 4 21.20 -13.10 1.64
CA ILE A 4 20.24 -13.03 0.52
C ILE A 4 18.86 -13.49 1.01
N LYS A 5 18.80 -14.63 1.71
CA LYS A 5 17.56 -15.18 2.28
C LYS A 5 16.85 -14.16 3.18
N ARG A 6 17.61 -13.50 4.08
CA ARG A 6 17.07 -12.47 4.98
C ARG A 6 16.51 -11.28 4.21
N ARG A 7 17.20 -10.80 3.17
CA ARG A 7 16.78 -9.65 2.36
C ARG A 7 15.50 -9.95 1.58
N VAL A 8 15.37 -11.16 1.01
CA VAL A 8 14.14 -11.60 0.32
C VAL A 8 12.97 -11.65 1.29
N ILE A 9 13.16 -12.20 2.49
CA ILE A 9 12.12 -12.24 3.54
C ILE A 9 11.66 -10.83 3.92
N THR A 10 12.58 -9.86 4.06
CA THR A 10 12.21 -8.47 4.36
C THR A 10 11.33 -7.86 3.26
N TRP A 11 11.64 -8.11 1.98
CA TRP A 11 10.82 -7.63 0.86
C TRP A 11 9.45 -8.32 0.78
N VAL A 12 9.37 -9.60 1.12
CA VAL A 12 8.10 -10.33 1.23
C VAL A 12 7.22 -9.74 2.35
N ILE A 13 7.80 -9.43 3.52
CA ILE A 13 7.04 -8.79 4.60
C ILE A 13 6.58 -7.39 4.19
N LEU A 14 7.45 -6.62 3.53
CA LEU A 14 7.13 -5.27 3.06
C LEU A 14 5.98 -5.27 2.04
N THR A 15 5.96 -6.25 1.12
CA THR A 15 4.87 -6.39 0.15
C THR A 15 3.55 -6.75 0.80
N VAL A 16 3.54 -7.63 1.79
CA VAL A 16 2.34 -7.97 2.55
C VAL A 16 1.81 -6.74 3.30
N LEU A 17 2.69 -5.96 3.94
CA LEU A 17 2.29 -4.70 4.60
C LEU A 17 1.72 -3.68 3.61
N ALA A 18 2.35 -3.53 2.44
CA ALA A 18 1.85 -2.65 1.39
C ALA A 18 0.45 -3.08 0.89
N PHE A 19 0.20 -4.39 0.79
CA PHE A 19 -1.11 -4.92 0.42
C PHE A 19 -2.19 -4.57 1.46
N ILE A 20 -1.89 -4.74 2.75
CA ILE A 20 -2.80 -4.36 3.84
C ILE A 20 -3.08 -2.85 3.80
N ALA A 21 -2.05 -2.02 3.57
CA ALA A 21 -2.19 -0.59 3.45
C ALA A 21 -3.13 -0.18 2.30
N ILE A 22 -3.02 -0.83 1.13
CA ILE A 22 -3.92 -0.59 -0.01
C ILE A 22 -5.39 -0.83 0.39
N ILE A 23 -5.68 -1.95 1.06
CA ILE A 23 -7.05 -2.28 1.51
C ILE A 23 -7.56 -1.23 2.50
N ALA A 24 -6.75 -0.89 3.52
CA ALA A 24 -7.13 0.06 4.55
C ALA A 24 -7.39 1.47 3.99
N LEU A 25 -6.49 1.97 3.14
CA LEU A 25 -6.61 3.27 2.48
C LEU A 25 -7.81 3.30 1.53
N SER A 26 -8.06 2.21 0.79
CA SER A 26 -9.23 2.11 -0.09
C SER A 26 -10.55 2.19 0.69
N ALA A 27 -10.65 1.45 1.80
CA ALA A 27 -11.82 1.51 2.68
C ALA A 27 -12.01 2.91 3.28
N PHE A 28 -10.93 3.55 3.73
CA PHE A 28 -10.97 4.89 4.30
C PHE A 28 -11.45 5.95 3.29
N ILE A 29 -10.97 5.90 2.04
CA ILE A 29 -11.42 6.79 0.96
C ILE A 29 -12.92 6.60 0.70
N SER A 30 -13.41 5.35 0.70
CA SER A 30 -14.83 5.06 0.52
C SER A 30 -15.68 5.67 1.64
N SER A 31 -15.22 5.60 2.88
CA SER A 31 -15.92 6.19 4.03
C SER A 31 -15.94 7.73 3.96
N LEU A 32 -14.82 8.36 3.59
CA LEU A 32 -14.74 9.82 3.42
C LEU A 32 -15.71 10.31 2.34
N GLN A 33 -15.84 9.56 1.25
CA GLN A 33 -16.76 9.91 0.18
C GLN A 33 -18.22 9.84 0.62
N GLY A 34 -18.58 8.84 1.44
CA GLY A 34 -19.91 8.74 2.04
C GLY A 34 -20.28 9.92 2.94
N VAL A 35 -19.31 10.54 3.63
CA VAL A 35 -19.54 11.73 4.46
C VAL A 35 -19.70 13.00 3.61
N LEU A 36 -18.88 13.14 2.56
CA LEU A 36 -18.92 14.30 1.66
C LEU A 36 -20.20 14.34 0.80
N ASP A 37 -20.83 13.20 0.53
CA ASP A 37 -22.06 13.12 -0.28
C ASP A 37 -23.34 13.50 0.49
N ILE A 38 -23.27 13.67 1.82
CA ILE A 38 -24.41 14.11 2.64
C ILE A 38 -24.57 15.64 2.47
N ASN A 39 -25.10 16.03 1.30
CA ASN A 39 -25.37 17.42 0.90
C ASN A 39 -26.58 18.07 1.62
N ASN A 40 -27.22 17.38 2.57
CA ASN A 40 -28.47 17.84 3.17
C ASN A 40 -28.29 18.86 4.31
N VAL A 41 -27.05 19.14 4.72
CA VAL A 41 -26.73 20.15 5.74
C VAL A 41 -25.59 21.01 5.22
N LYS A 42 -25.70 22.34 5.31
CA LYS A 42 -24.59 23.25 5.03
C LYS A 42 -23.47 22.97 6.04
N LEU A 43 -22.56 22.07 5.68
CA LEU A 43 -21.32 21.84 6.40
C LEU A 43 -20.45 23.09 6.27
N ASP A 44 -19.81 23.45 7.37
CA ASP A 44 -18.88 24.57 7.43
C ASP A 44 -17.72 24.34 6.44
N SER A 45 -17.29 25.40 5.74
CA SER A 45 -16.31 25.27 4.65
C SER A 45 -14.97 24.68 5.12
N ASP A 46 -14.58 25.00 6.35
CA ASP A 46 -13.36 24.47 6.97
C ASP A 46 -13.41 22.95 7.16
N ILE A 47 -14.59 22.38 7.41
CA ILE A 47 -14.78 20.94 7.56
C ILE A 47 -14.68 20.26 6.17
N ILE A 48 -15.29 20.86 5.16
CA ILE A 48 -15.24 20.33 3.78
C ILE A 48 -13.80 20.30 3.27
N ASP A 49 -13.05 21.38 3.51
CA ASP A 49 -11.65 21.49 3.10
C ASP A 49 -10.79 20.46 3.84
N ALA A 50 -10.96 20.29 5.16
CA ALA A 50 -10.25 19.27 5.93
C ALA A 50 -10.50 17.84 5.40
N TYR A 51 -11.74 17.51 5.04
CA TYR A 51 -12.10 16.22 4.46
C TYR A 51 -11.55 16.05 3.04
N GLN A 52 -11.51 17.11 2.22
CA GLN A 52 -10.85 17.08 0.92
C GLN A 52 -9.34 16.85 1.04
N TYR A 53 -8.66 17.53 1.97
CA TYR A 53 -7.24 17.28 2.24
C TYR A 53 -7.01 15.85 2.69
N ALA A 54 -7.80 15.33 3.64
CA ALA A 54 -7.70 13.94 4.09
C ALA A 54 -7.90 12.95 2.93
N LYS A 55 -8.84 13.21 2.03
CA LYS A 55 -9.07 12.42 0.82
C LYS A 55 -7.85 12.45 -0.11
N ALA A 56 -7.29 13.64 -0.38
CA ALA A 56 -6.12 13.79 -1.24
C ALA A 56 -4.89 13.06 -0.69
N TYR A 57 -4.60 13.19 0.62
CA TYR A 57 -3.51 12.46 1.27
C TYR A 57 -3.71 10.95 1.21
N SER A 58 -4.95 10.49 1.41
CA SER A 58 -5.28 9.06 1.36
C SER A 58 -5.09 8.48 -0.05
N ILE A 59 -5.47 9.24 -1.09
CA ILE A 59 -5.22 8.85 -2.49
C ILE A 59 -3.72 8.79 -2.77
N GLY A 60 -2.95 9.79 -2.30
CA GLY A 60 -1.49 9.78 -2.43
C GLY A 60 -0.85 8.57 -1.74
N GLY A 61 -1.27 8.26 -0.51
CA GLY A 61 -0.83 7.08 0.24
C GLY A 61 -1.19 5.77 -0.45
N LEU A 62 -2.37 5.69 -1.08
CA LEU A 62 -2.81 4.52 -1.84
C LEU A 62 -1.93 4.32 -3.08
N ALA A 63 -1.67 5.39 -3.83
CA ALA A 63 -0.80 5.34 -5.00
C ALA A 63 0.63 4.88 -4.61
N PHE A 64 1.18 5.43 -3.54
CA PHE A 64 2.49 5.03 -3.02
C PHE A 64 2.53 3.56 -2.60
N SER A 65 1.49 3.09 -1.89
CA SER A 65 1.38 1.69 -1.47
C SER A 65 1.29 0.74 -2.67
N CYS A 66 0.58 1.13 -3.74
CA CYS A 66 0.54 0.39 -5.01
C CYS A 66 1.93 0.26 -5.66
N VAL A 67 2.72 1.34 -5.70
CA VAL A 67 4.08 1.31 -6.26
C VAL A 67 4.98 0.38 -5.45
N ILE A 68 4.94 0.46 -4.11
CA ILE A 68 5.71 -0.44 -3.24
C ILE A 68 5.28 -1.89 -3.44
N PHE A 69 3.97 -2.15 -3.56
CA PHE A 69 3.46 -3.49 -3.78
C PHE A 69 3.97 -4.08 -5.11
N LEU A 70 3.94 -3.32 -6.20
CA LEU A 70 4.46 -3.76 -7.50
C LEU A 70 5.97 -4.03 -7.46
N LEU A 71 6.76 -3.06 -6.98
CA LEU A 71 8.21 -3.20 -6.89
C LEU A 71 8.60 -4.37 -5.98
N GLY A 72 7.97 -4.43 -4.82
CA GLY A 72 8.23 -5.48 -3.85
C GLY A 72 7.82 -6.86 -4.37
N SER A 73 6.76 -6.97 -5.17
CA SER A 73 6.33 -8.24 -5.77
C SER A 73 7.38 -8.76 -6.75
N ILE A 74 7.90 -7.88 -7.62
CA ILE A 74 8.98 -8.19 -8.57
C ILE A 74 10.25 -8.63 -7.83
N ILE A 75 10.66 -7.87 -6.80
CA ILE A 75 11.86 -8.17 -6.02
C ILE A 75 11.71 -9.48 -5.24
N SER A 76 10.55 -9.70 -4.62
CA SER A 76 10.25 -10.95 -3.91
C SER A 76 10.28 -12.15 -4.85
N TYR A 77 9.68 -12.04 -6.04
CA TYR A 77 9.69 -13.10 -7.05
C TYR A 77 11.12 -13.40 -7.55
N ALA A 78 11.87 -12.37 -7.93
CA ALA A 78 13.26 -12.53 -8.38
C ALA A 78 14.14 -13.13 -7.27
N GLY A 79 13.92 -12.71 -6.02
CA GLY A 79 14.60 -13.23 -4.84
C GLY A 79 14.33 -14.71 -4.58
N LEU A 80 13.06 -15.13 -4.66
CA LEU A 80 12.67 -16.54 -4.51
C LEU A 80 13.24 -17.41 -5.64
N LYS A 81 13.20 -16.91 -6.88
CA LYS A 81 13.79 -17.62 -8.04
C LYS A 81 15.31 -17.78 -7.89
N SER A 82 16.01 -16.73 -7.48
CA SER A 82 17.45 -16.77 -7.22
C SER A 82 17.81 -17.79 -6.14
N TRP A 83 17.00 -17.88 -5.09
CA TRP A 83 17.22 -18.85 -4.02
C TRP A 83 17.05 -20.29 -4.53
N LYS A 84 15.98 -20.60 -5.28
CA LYS A 84 15.80 -21.94 -5.87
C LYS A 84 16.95 -22.34 -6.80
N TYR A 85 17.51 -21.39 -7.56
CA TYR A 85 18.66 -21.64 -8.43
C TYR A 85 19.89 -22.03 -7.60
N ILE A 86 20.19 -21.29 -6.53
CA ILE A 86 21.33 -21.61 -5.65
C ILE A 86 21.17 -23.00 -5.01
N ASP A 87 19.98 -23.36 -4.55
CA ASP A 87 19.72 -24.68 -3.94
C ASP A 87 19.79 -25.84 -4.96
N MET A 88 19.68 -25.58 -6.27
CA MET A 88 19.82 -26.60 -7.33
C MET A 88 21.29 -26.88 -7.73
N PHE A 89 22.21 -25.96 -7.46
CA PHE A 89 23.63 -26.06 -7.83
C PHE A 89 24.56 -26.11 -6.61
N ALA A 90 24.01 -26.28 -5.40
CA ALA A 90 24.72 -26.47 -4.14
C ALA A 90 24.64 -27.94 -3.71
#